data_AF-A0A950DW58-F1
#
_entry.id   AF-A0A950DW58-F1
#
_cell.length_a   1.000
_cell.length_b   1.000
_cell.length_c   1.000
_cell.angle_alpha   90.00
_cell.angle_beta   90.00
_cell.angle_gamma   90.00
#
_symmetry.space_group_name_H-M   'P 1'
#
loop_
_entity.id
_entity.type
_entity.pdbx_description
1 polymer ?
#
loop_
_entity_poly.entity_id
_entity_poly.type
_entity_poly.pdbx_seq_one_letter_code
_entity_poly.pdbx_strand_id
1 'polypeptide(L)'
;MSEFTRMLGGGAGAVTPGRRTVLKAGAGALAAIATAGAPWARALHAVAAGLLRPPHSLPDPSRPAGTPDPSIPIDHVVIVMMENHSFDSYLGMLPHVTPTRSAVDGLTLDTDGVTLLNYNPASATNFIRSFRMPSTCQMESNPSQAWDATHLSVNSGRMDGFVLAPQCGDVSMGFWEQQDIPFYYSLASTFPVANRWFASVQAQTYPNRRFLYAATAYGLVSTVTPGPTDPPPPNGTIFDRLNAYGISWKNYATDLPEIAIIPSVAENNPTNITSIGQFYIDAAAGTLPNVS
;
A
#
# COMPACT_ATOMS: atom_id res chain seq x y z
N MET A 1 -46.76 -23.73 46.47
CA MET A 1 -47.52 -23.03 47.52
C MET A 1 -46.49 -22.31 48.40
N SER A 2 -46.45 -20.99 48.54
CA SER A 2 -47.37 -19.93 48.06
C SER A 2 -46.58 -18.71 47.57
N GLU A 3 -47.17 -17.91 46.69
CA GLU A 3 -46.82 -16.50 46.40
C GLU A 3 -46.99 -15.62 47.67
N PHE A 4 -46.39 -14.43 47.84
CA PHE A 4 -46.81 -13.16 47.20
C PHE A 4 -45.80 -11.99 47.38
N THR A 5 -45.60 -11.19 46.31
CA THR A 5 -45.39 -9.71 46.23
C THR A 5 -44.33 -9.01 47.13
N ARG A 6 -43.16 -8.56 46.62
CA ARG A 6 -42.84 -7.31 45.87
C ARG A 6 -42.88 -6.02 46.75
N MET A 7 -41.74 -5.39 47.07
CA MET A 7 -41.19 -4.13 46.51
C MET A 7 -40.04 -3.63 47.45
N LEU A 8 -39.14 -2.67 47.16
CA LEU A 8 -38.83 -1.80 46.00
C LEU A 8 -37.34 -1.33 46.06
N GLY A 9 -36.70 -1.02 44.92
CA GLY A 9 -35.38 -0.34 44.82
C GLY A 9 -34.14 -1.27 44.89
N GLY A 10 -33.07 -1.07 44.11
CA GLY A 10 -32.81 -0.12 43.02
C GLY A 10 -31.39 -0.31 42.46
N GLY A 11 -31.12 0.13 41.22
CA GLY A 11 -29.77 0.11 40.62
C GLY A 11 -29.67 -0.60 39.28
N ALA A 12 -29.71 0.17 38.18
CA ALA A 12 -29.44 -0.33 36.84
C ALA A 12 -27.93 -0.34 36.55
N GLY A 13 -27.31 -1.52 36.54
CA GLY A 13 -25.94 -1.71 36.07
C GLY A 13 -25.90 -1.85 34.54
N ALA A 14 -25.40 -0.86 33.83
CA ALA A 14 -25.19 -0.96 32.38
C ALA A 14 -24.01 -1.90 32.07
N VAL A 15 -24.29 -3.04 31.43
CA VAL A 15 -23.25 -3.97 30.96
C VAL A 15 -22.72 -3.48 29.62
N THR A 16 -21.53 -2.89 29.61
CA THR A 16 -20.84 -2.46 28.38
C THR A 16 -20.43 -3.67 27.54
N PRO A 17 -20.89 -3.83 26.28
CA PRO A 17 -20.49 -4.96 25.44
C PRO A 17 -19.01 -4.86 25.05
N GLY A 18 -18.24 -5.93 25.27
CA GLY A 18 -16.83 -5.97 24.88
C GLY A 18 -16.63 -5.94 23.36
N ARG A 19 -15.48 -5.43 22.89
CA ARG A 19 -15.10 -5.28 21.46
C ARG A 19 -15.36 -6.54 20.59
N ARG A 20 -15.26 -7.75 21.15
CA ARG A 20 -15.53 -9.02 20.45
C ARG A 20 -16.99 -9.24 20.08
N THR A 21 -17.95 -8.69 20.83
CA THR A 21 -19.38 -8.82 20.54
C THR A 21 -19.79 -7.97 19.34
N VAL A 22 -19.20 -6.78 19.20
CA VAL A 22 -19.43 -5.86 18.07
C VAL A 22 -18.94 -6.47 16.75
N LEU A 23 -17.75 -7.10 16.73
CA LEU A 23 -17.26 -7.76 15.50
C LEU A 23 -18.12 -8.96 15.07
N LYS A 24 -18.63 -9.76 16.02
CA LYS A 24 -19.46 -10.94 15.67
C LYS A 24 -20.85 -10.54 15.16
N ALA A 25 -21.40 -9.40 15.59
CA ALA A 25 -22.64 -8.86 15.03
C ALA A 25 -22.45 -8.28 13.60
N GLY A 26 -21.27 -7.71 13.30
CA GLY A 26 -20.98 -7.13 11.98
C GLY A 26 -20.75 -8.18 10.88
N ALA A 27 -20.09 -9.29 11.19
CA ALA A 27 -19.71 -10.30 10.19
C ALA A 27 -20.90 -11.16 9.69
N GLY A 28 -21.96 -11.33 10.49
CA GLY A 28 -23.10 -12.18 10.15
C GLY A 28 -24.18 -11.55 9.26
N ALA A 29 -24.13 -10.22 9.04
CA ALA A 29 -25.21 -9.47 8.39
C ALA A 29 -24.92 -9.03 6.95
N LEU A 30 -23.72 -9.29 6.43
CA LEU A 30 -23.31 -8.88 5.07
C LEU A 30 -23.52 -9.97 4.00
N ALA A 31 -23.93 -11.18 4.40
CA ALA A 31 -24.05 -12.35 3.52
C ALA A 31 -25.50 -12.77 3.21
N ALA A 32 -26.43 -11.80 3.07
CA ALA A 32 -27.75 -12.04 2.48
C ALA A 32 -28.40 -10.73 1.98
N ILE A 33 -29.30 -10.87 0.99
CA ILE A 33 -30.23 -9.84 0.48
C ILE A 33 -29.58 -8.75 -0.40
N ALA A 34 -29.13 -9.17 -1.57
CA ALA A 34 -29.24 -8.33 -2.77
C ALA A 34 -30.66 -8.48 -3.37
N THR A 35 -31.65 -7.76 -2.82
CA THR A 35 -32.97 -7.57 -3.46
C THR A 35 -33.69 -6.35 -2.88
N ALA A 36 -34.09 -5.43 -3.76
CA ALA A 36 -35.09 -4.36 -3.57
C ALA A 36 -35.06 -3.48 -2.28
N GLY A 37 -34.56 -2.23 -2.43
CA GLY A 37 -35.31 -1.06 -1.95
C GLY A 37 -35.36 -0.72 -0.45
N ALA A 38 -34.59 -1.39 0.42
CA ALA A 38 -34.70 -1.15 1.85
C ALA A 38 -33.90 0.09 2.34
N PRO A 39 -34.49 0.99 3.16
CA PRO A 39 -33.87 2.28 3.52
C PRO A 39 -32.60 2.19 4.39
N TRP A 40 -32.30 1.03 4.97
CA TRP A 40 -31.06 0.82 5.76
C TRP A 40 -29.79 0.72 4.88
N ALA A 41 -29.90 0.37 3.60
CA ALA A 41 -28.75 0.37 2.68
C ALA A 41 -28.16 1.78 2.47
N ARG A 42 -29.00 2.82 2.57
CA ARG A 42 -28.57 4.23 2.61
C ARG A 42 -27.89 4.61 3.93
N ALA A 43 -28.31 4.01 5.04
CA ALA A 43 -27.72 4.29 6.36
C ALA A 43 -26.28 3.77 6.47
N LEU A 44 -25.96 2.61 5.90
CA LEU A 44 -24.59 2.09 5.86
C LEU A 44 -23.65 2.95 5.01
N HIS A 45 -24.13 3.47 3.87
CA HIS A 45 -23.39 4.47 3.08
C HIS A 45 -23.19 5.78 3.87
N ALA A 46 -24.19 6.24 4.63
CA ALA A 46 -24.08 7.45 5.43
C ALA A 46 -23.09 7.32 6.61
N VAL A 47 -23.02 6.16 7.26
CA VAL A 47 -22.04 5.90 8.34
C VAL A 47 -20.61 5.82 7.80
N ALA A 48 -20.41 5.22 6.62
CA ALA A 48 -19.11 5.24 5.96
C ALA A 48 -18.72 6.65 5.48
N ALA A 49 -19.66 7.43 4.94
CA ALA A 49 -19.43 8.81 4.53
C ALA A 49 -19.09 9.75 5.70
N GLY A 50 -19.61 9.48 6.90
CA GLY A 50 -19.26 10.21 8.13
C GLY A 50 -17.85 9.92 8.69
N LEU A 51 -17.14 8.90 8.16
CA LEU A 51 -15.78 8.54 8.55
C LEU A 51 -14.71 9.06 7.58
N LEU A 52 -15.11 9.56 6.41
CA LEU A 52 -14.18 10.09 5.41
C LEU A 52 -13.89 11.57 5.69
N ARG A 53 -12.67 11.84 6.16
CA ARG A 53 -12.12 13.18 6.30
C ARG A 53 -12.18 13.93 4.96
N PRO A 54 -12.72 15.16 4.89
CA PRO A 54 -12.73 15.94 3.65
C PRO A 54 -11.30 16.36 3.24
N PRO A 55 -11.06 16.68 1.96
CA PRO A 55 -9.77 17.22 1.50
C PRO A 55 -9.30 18.40 2.36
N HIS A 56 -8.00 18.47 2.60
CA HIS A 56 -7.33 19.48 3.44
C HIS A 56 -7.71 19.51 4.93
N SER A 57 -8.57 18.62 5.43
CA SER A 57 -8.78 18.49 6.87
C SER A 57 -7.57 17.85 7.57
N LEU A 58 -7.25 18.37 8.76
CA LEU A 58 -6.18 17.86 9.60
C LEU A 58 -6.62 16.60 10.38
N PRO A 59 -5.69 15.70 10.74
CA PRO A 59 -5.97 14.60 11.66
C PRO A 59 -6.51 15.08 13.00
N ASP A 60 -5.94 16.17 13.52
CA ASP A 60 -6.42 16.92 14.66
C ASP A 60 -6.69 18.38 14.23
N PRO A 61 -7.98 18.77 14.06
CA PRO A 61 -8.33 20.14 13.66
C PRO A 61 -8.22 21.16 14.80
N SER A 62 -7.91 20.74 16.04
CA SER A 62 -7.69 21.66 17.17
C SER A 62 -6.30 22.29 17.19
N ARG A 63 -5.40 21.85 16.29
CA ARG A 63 -3.98 22.21 16.28
C ARG A 63 -3.57 22.77 14.92
N PRO A 64 -2.59 23.69 14.85
CA PRO A 64 -2.02 24.13 13.58
C PRO A 64 -1.38 22.97 12.81
N ALA A 65 -1.49 22.99 11.48
CA ALA A 65 -0.76 22.09 10.61
C ALA A 65 0.76 22.19 10.86
N GLY A 66 1.47 21.07 10.72
CA GLY A 66 2.90 20.97 11.01
C GLY A 66 3.27 20.84 12.49
N THR A 67 2.32 20.96 13.43
CA THR A 67 2.60 20.75 14.86
C THR A 67 2.87 19.26 15.15
N PRO A 68 4.04 18.88 15.73
CA PRO A 68 4.35 17.48 16.07
C PRO A 68 3.35 16.90 17.08
N ASP A 69 2.83 15.69 16.85
CA ASP A 69 1.91 15.05 17.77
C ASP A 69 2.65 14.24 18.85
N PRO A 70 2.64 14.64 20.14
CA PRO A 70 3.37 13.93 21.19
C PRO A 70 2.78 12.54 21.50
N SER A 71 1.61 12.19 20.95
CA SER A 71 1.08 10.82 21.02
C SER A 71 1.68 9.89 19.95
N ILE A 72 2.40 10.44 18.97
CA ILE A 72 3.10 9.73 17.90
C ILE A 72 4.62 9.94 18.11
N PRO A 73 5.32 9.05 18.84
CA PRO A 73 6.73 9.23 19.19
C PRO A 73 7.64 8.86 18.00
N ILE A 74 7.58 9.66 16.93
CA ILE A 74 8.34 9.48 15.68
C ILE A 74 8.89 10.83 15.24
N ASP A 75 10.20 11.04 15.45
CA ASP A 75 10.89 12.27 15.02
C ASP A 75 11.33 12.24 13.55
N HIS A 76 11.53 11.03 13.00
CA HIS A 76 12.02 10.77 11.65
C HIS A 76 11.16 9.73 10.94
N VAL A 77 10.74 10.04 9.71
CA VAL A 77 10.14 9.08 8.77
C VAL A 77 11.11 8.89 7.61
N VAL A 78 11.52 7.63 7.36
CA VAL A 78 12.41 7.26 6.25
C VAL A 78 11.60 6.45 5.23
N ILE A 79 11.53 6.92 3.99
CA ILE A 79 10.77 6.29 2.91
C ILE A 79 11.74 5.61 1.92
N VAL A 80 11.99 4.31 2.13
CA VAL A 80 12.74 3.50 1.17
C VAL A 80 11.80 3.09 0.02
N MET A 81 11.87 3.80 -1.10
CA MET A 81 11.11 3.49 -2.32
C MET A 81 11.82 2.38 -3.12
N MET A 82 11.23 1.18 -3.11
CA MET A 82 11.67 0.03 -3.91
C MET A 82 11.07 0.07 -5.32
N GLU A 83 11.53 -0.80 -6.23
CA GLU A 83 11.08 -0.83 -7.63
C GLU A 83 10.62 -2.23 -8.10
N ASN A 84 9.65 -2.25 -9.03
CA ASN A 84 9.25 -3.34 -9.94
C ASN A 84 8.92 -4.74 -9.37
N HIS A 85 8.35 -4.84 -8.16
CA HIS A 85 7.84 -6.11 -7.63
C HIS A 85 6.40 -6.02 -7.10
N SER A 86 5.63 -7.08 -7.35
CA SER A 86 4.27 -7.27 -6.81
C SER A 86 4.33 -7.89 -5.41
N PHE A 87 3.25 -7.72 -4.63
CA PHE A 87 3.15 -8.35 -3.31
C PHE A 87 3.34 -9.87 -3.38
N ASP A 88 2.67 -10.55 -4.31
CA ASP A 88 2.78 -12.01 -4.45
C ASP A 88 4.19 -12.47 -4.85
N SER A 89 4.89 -11.70 -5.69
CA SER A 89 6.26 -12.05 -6.10
C SER A 89 7.29 -12.02 -4.96
N TYR A 90 7.05 -11.21 -3.92
CA TYR A 90 7.96 -11.04 -2.78
C TYR A 90 7.48 -11.73 -1.49
N LEU A 91 6.18 -11.66 -1.20
CA LEU A 91 5.59 -12.08 0.08
C LEU A 91 4.39 -13.02 -0.11
N GLY A 92 4.12 -13.52 -1.32
CA GLY A 92 3.01 -14.41 -1.60
C GLY A 92 3.00 -15.69 -0.74
N MET A 93 4.18 -16.19 -0.34
CA MET A 93 4.32 -17.36 0.53
C MET A 93 4.38 -17.03 2.04
N LEU A 94 4.38 -15.75 2.42
CA LEU A 94 4.43 -15.30 3.82
C LEU A 94 3.38 -15.95 4.75
N PRO A 95 2.09 -16.13 4.37
CA PRO A 95 1.11 -16.76 5.26
C PRO A 95 1.41 -18.24 5.57
N HIS A 96 2.17 -18.93 4.71
CA HIS A 96 2.49 -20.36 4.85
C HIS A 96 3.80 -20.61 5.59
N VAL A 97 4.80 -19.73 5.42
CA VAL A 97 6.11 -19.87 6.08
C VAL A 97 6.22 -19.13 7.42
N THR A 98 5.28 -18.22 7.73
CA THR A 98 5.28 -17.46 8.99
C THR A 98 3.92 -17.60 9.72
N PRO A 99 3.81 -18.47 10.74
CA PRO A 99 2.54 -18.78 11.40
C PRO A 99 1.76 -17.57 11.96
N THR A 100 2.48 -16.54 12.43
CA THR A 100 1.90 -15.27 12.92
C THR A 100 1.33 -14.38 11.81
N ARG A 101 1.51 -14.77 10.54
CA ARG A 101 1.09 -14.03 9.33
C ARG A 101 0.10 -14.83 8.46
N SER A 102 -0.48 -15.91 8.97
CA SER A 102 -1.50 -16.74 8.30
C SER A 102 -2.76 -15.98 7.83
N ALA A 103 -2.97 -14.74 8.25
CA ALA A 103 -4.04 -13.85 7.77
C ALA A 103 -3.60 -12.90 6.63
N VAL A 104 -2.37 -13.03 6.12
CA VAL A 104 -1.89 -12.31 4.93
C VAL A 104 -2.61 -12.84 3.69
N ASP A 105 -2.95 -11.93 2.78
CA ASP A 105 -3.56 -12.24 1.49
C ASP A 105 -2.40 -12.51 0.52
N GLY A 106 -2.39 -13.65 -0.15
CA GLY A 106 -1.22 -14.12 -0.90
C GLY A 106 -1.48 -15.38 -1.71
N LEU A 107 -0.41 -16.09 -2.09
CA LEU A 107 -0.52 -17.31 -2.88
C LEU A 107 -1.27 -18.40 -2.11
N THR A 108 -2.11 -19.14 -2.82
CA THR A 108 -2.94 -20.22 -2.27
C THR A 108 -2.30 -21.56 -2.54
N LEU A 109 -2.21 -22.41 -1.52
CA LEU A 109 -1.80 -23.81 -1.64
C LEU A 109 -3.04 -24.73 -1.59
N ASP A 110 -2.94 -25.88 -2.24
CA ASP A 110 -3.89 -26.97 -2.11
C ASP A 110 -3.78 -27.64 -0.72
N THR A 111 -4.68 -28.56 -0.45
CA THR A 111 -4.77 -29.41 0.74
C THR A 111 -3.52 -30.24 1.03
N ASP A 112 -2.60 -30.41 0.07
CA ASP A 112 -1.29 -31.03 0.25
C ASP A 112 -0.25 -30.10 0.90
N GLY A 113 -0.51 -28.79 0.97
CA GLY A 113 0.40 -27.78 1.49
C GLY A 113 1.64 -27.51 0.62
N VAL A 114 1.61 -27.92 -0.66
CA VAL A 114 2.75 -27.81 -1.59
C VAL A 114 2.32 -27.33 -2.98
N THR A 115 1.18 -27.81 -3.49
CA THR A 115 0.69 -27.45 -4.82
C THR A 115 0.06 -26.07 -4.82
N LEU A 116 0.65 -25.11 -5.53
CA LEU A 116 0.07 -23.77 -5.72
C LEU A 116 -1.22 -23.83 -6.55
N LEU A 117 -2.25 -23.08 -6.16
CA LEU A 117 -3.53 -23.00 -6.89
C LEU A 117 -3.63 -21.79 -7.82
N ASN A 118 -2.77 -20.77 -7.67
CA ASN A 118 -2.72 -19.61 -8.56
C ASN A 118 -2.19 -20.00 -9.94
N TYR A 119 -2.91 -19.64 -11.01
CA TYR A 119 -2.49 -19.85 -12.40
C TYR A 119 -3.06 -18.77 -13.32
N ASN A 120 -2.49 -18.67 -14.53
CA ASN A 120 -2.90 -17.74 -15.57
C ASN A 120 -2.83 -18.43 -16.95
N PRO A 121 -3.75 -18.18 -17.89
CA PRO A 121 -3.72 -18.81 -19.21
C PRO A 121 -2.51 -18.33 -20.04
N ALA A 122 -1.82 -19.27 -20.69
CA ALA A 122 -0.84 -19.00 -21.76
C ALA A 122 -1.45 -19.18 -23.16
N SER A 123 -2.57 -19.92 -23.26
CA SER A 123 -3.36 -20.07 -24.47
C SER A 123 -4.78 -20.53 -24.10
N ALA A 124 -5.63 -20.80 -25.09
CA ALA A 124 -6.97 -21.36 -24.86
C ALA A 124 -6.96 -22.74 -24.16
N THR A 125 -5.83 -23.46 -24.15
CA THR A 125 -5.73 -24.82 -23.58
C THR A 125 -4.49 -25.03 -22.70
N ASN A 126 -3.71 -23.98 -22.42
CA ASN A 126 -2.49 -24.05 -21.61
C ASN A 126 -2.48 -22.97 -20.53
N PHE A 127 -1.93 -23.30 -19.37
CA PHE A 127 -1.90 -22.43 -18.19
C PHE A 127 -0.53 -22.48 -17.51
N ILE A 128 -0.04 -21.33 -17.05
CA ILE A 128 1.14 -21.22 -16.21
C ILE A 128 0.65 -21.09 -14.77
N ARG A 129 1.00 -22.08 -13.95
CA ARG A 129 0.84 -22.03 -12.49
C ARG A 129 1.95 -21.16 -11.90
N SER A 130 1.69 -20.47 -10.78
CA SER A 130 2.75 -19.77 -10.05
C SER A 130 3.92 -20.71 -9.74
N PHE A 131 5.15 -20.22 -9.90
CA PHE A 131 6.37 -21.00 -9.69
C PHE A 131 7.45 -20.19 -8.99
N ARG A 132 8.27 -20.85 -8.17
CA ARG A 132 9.42 -20.22 -7.54
C ARG A 132 10.47 -19.89 -8.61
N MET A 133 10.93 -18.65 -8.64
CA MET A 133 11.94 -18.17 -9.57
C MET A 133 13.27 -18.93 -9.39
N PRO A 134 13.97 -19.28 -10.47
CA PRO A 134 15.22 -20.06 -10.40
C PRO A 134 16.42 -19.25 -9.86
N SER A 135 16.32 -17.92 -9.82
CA SER A 135 17.30 -17.02 -9.22
C SER A 135 16.62 -15.70 -8.78
N THR A 136 17.36 -14.86 -8.08
CA THR A 136 16.94 -13.48 -7.72
C THR A 136 17.17 -12.46 -8.83
N CYS A 137 17.59 -12.88 -10.03
CA CYS A 137 17.78 -11.98 -11.17
C CYS A 137 16.42 -11.66 -11.81
N GLN A 138 16.02 -10.39 -11.81
CA GLN A 138 14.89 -9.92 -12.61
C GLN A 138 15.24 -9.95 -14.11
N MET A 139 14.27 -10.32 -14.94
CA MET A 139 14.42 -10.25 -16.39
C MET A 139 14.34 -8.78 -16.86
N GLU A 140 15.23 -8.37 -17.75
CA GLU A 140 15.18 -7.03 -18.32
C GLU A 140 13.88 -6.84 -19.11
N SER A 141 13.17 -5.73 -18.85
CA SER A 141 11.87 -5.37 -19.45
C SER A 141 10.69 -6.34 -19.21
N ASN A 142 10.87 -7.41 -18.42
CA ASN A 142 9.85 -8.44 -18.19
C ASN A 142 9.65 -8.76 -16.68
N PRO A 143 8.40 -8.91 -16.19
CA PRO A 143 7.15 -8.63 -16.89
C PRO A 143 6.94 -7.12 -17.09
N SER A 144 6.20 -6.74 -18.13
CA SER A 144 5.97 -5.32 -18.45
C SER A 144 5.12 -4.61 -17.42
N GLN A 145 5.58 -3.42 -17.03
CA GLN A 145 4.86 -2.46 -16.19
C GLN A 145 4.16 -1.35 -17.00
N ALA A 146 4.10 -1.47 -18.33
CA ALA A 146 3.44 -0.48 -19.18
C ALA A 146 1.93 -0.43 -18.91
N TRP A 147 1.34 0.78 -18.98
CA TRP A 147 -0.09 1.02 -18.75
C TRP A 147 -0.98 -0.02 -19.42
N ASP A 148 -0.84 -0.20 -20.74
CA ASP A 148 -1.66 -1.15 -21.51
C ASP A 148 -1.44 -2.60 -21.05
N ALA A 149 -0.19 -3.00 -20.81
CA ALA A 149 0.14 -4.35 -20.36
C ALA A 149 -0.42 -4.64 -18.95
N THR A 150 -0.37 -3.69 -18.02
CA THR A 150 -0.97 -3.83 -16.69
C THR A 150 -2.49 -3.91 -16.76
N HIS A 151 -3.15 -3.07 -17.55
CA HIS A 151 -4.62 -3.10 -17.71
C HIS A 151 -5.10 -4.40 -18.40
N LEU A 152 -4.36 -4.89 -19.39
CA LEU A 152 -4.59 -6.20 -20.01
C LEU A 152 -4.35 -7.35 -19.02
N SER A 153 -3.34 -7.25 -18.16
CA SER A 153 -3.04 -8.26 -17.14
C SER A 153 -4.17 -8.41 -16.11
N VAL A 154 -4.69 -7.26 -15.64
CA VAL A 154 -5.82 -7.18 -14.70
C VAL A 154 -7.14 -7.61 -15.34
N ASN A 155 -7.28 -7.42 -16.66
CA ASN A 155 -8.45 -7.81 -17.48
C ASN A 155 -9.80 -7.49 -16.81
N SER A 156 -10.02 -6.21 -16.50
CA SER A 156 -11.24 -5.72 -15.82
C SER A 156 -11.56 -6.42 -14.48
N GLY A 157 -10.53 -6.90 -13.77
CA GLY A 157 -10.64 -7.59 -12.49
C GLY A 157 -10.77 -9.11 -12.59
N ARG A 158 -10.64 -9.70 -13.78
CA ARG A 158 -10.56 -11.16 -13.97
C ARG A 158 -9.21 -11.74 -13.55
N MET A 159 -8.16 -10.93 -13.56
CA MET A 159 -6.79 -11.32 -13.15
C MET A 159 -6.21 -12.49 -13.97
N ASP A 160 -6.73 -12.71 -15.18
CA ASP A 160 -6.43 -13.83 -16.08
C ASP A 160 -5.61 -13.41 -17.32
N GLY A 161 -5.00 -12.22 -17.32
CA GLY A 161 -4.24 -11.69 -18.46
C GLY A 161 -2.71 -11.63 -18.30
N PHE A 162 -2.16 -11.84 -17.10
CA PHE A 162 -0.75 -11.61 -16.77
C PHE A 162 0.26 -12.26 -17.74
N VAL A 163 0.04 -13.49 -18.19
CA VAL A 163 0.96 -14.18 -19.12
C VAL A 163 0.76 -13.71 -20.55
N LEU A 164 -0.49 -13.41 -20.95
CA LEU A 164 -0.86 -13.01 -22.30
C LEU A 164 -0.56 -11.53 -22.62
N ALA A 165 -0.39 -10.69 -21.59
CA ALA A 165 -0.14 -9.27 -21.76
C ALA A 165 1.21 -9.01 -22.49
N PRO A 166 1.30 -7.96 -23.34
CA PRO A 166 2.51 -7.68 -24.11
C PRO A 166 3.74 -7.51 -23.22
N GLN A 167 4.81 -8.24 -23.54
CA GLN A 167 6.08 -8.24 -22.79
C GLN A 167 5.93 -8.65 -21.31
N CYS A 168 4.88 -9.41 -20.96
CA CYS A 168 4.74 -10.01 -19.64
C CYS A 168 5.24 -11.45 -19.65
N GLY A 169 4.46 -12.40 -20.18
CA GLY A 169 4.85 -13.81 -20.32
C GLY A 169 4.92 -14.58 -19.00
N ASP A 170 5.41 -15.82 -19.06
CA ASP A 170 5.41 -16.79 -17.94
C ASP A 170 6.04 -16.25 -16.66
N VAL A 171 7.08 -15.41 -16.74
CA VAL A 171 7.77 -14.79 -15.59
C VAL A 171 6.84 -13.94 -14.72
N SER A 172 5.70 -13.50 -15.24
CA SER A 172 4.64 -12.81 -14.47
C SER A 172 4.05 -13.68 -13.36
N MET A 173 4.22 -15.01 -13.44
CA MET A 173 3.78 -15.99 -12.45
C MET A 173 4.90 -16.39 -11.47
N GLY A 174 6.09 -15.81 -11.62
CA GLY A 174 7.26 -16.03 -10.78
C GLY A 174 7.15 -15.37 -9.40
N PHE A 175 7.57 -16.08 -8.36
CA PHE A 175 7.72 -15.53 -7.01
C PHE A 175 9.01 -16.01 -6.33
N TRP A 176 9.37 -15.38 -5.21
CA TRP A 176 10.49 -15.77 -4.35
C TRP A 176 10.04 -16.25 -2.98
N GLU A 177 10.80 -17.18 -2.42
CA GLU A 177 10.60 -17.71 -1.08
C GLU A 177 11.55 -17.07 -0.05
N GLN A 178 11.35 -17.41 1.23
CA GLN A 178 12.15 -16.89 2.33
C GLN A 178 13.66 -17.16 2.16
N GLN A 179 14.06 -18.30 1.57
CA GLN A 179 15.48 -18.57 1.30
C GLN A 179 16.09 -17.76 0.15
N ASP A 180 15.27 -17.20 -0.75
CA ASP A 180 15.75 -16.37 -1.86
C ASP A 180 15.96 -14.91 -1.43
N ILE A 181 15.02 -14.39 -0.63
CA ILE A 181 14.98 -12.99 -0.18
C ILE A 181 14.81 -12.86 1.34
N PRO A 182 15.70 -13.46 2.16
CA PRO A 182 15.53 -13.61 3.61
C PRO A 182 15.46 -12.29 4.37
N PHE A 183 16.09 -11.22 3.86
CA PHE A 183 16.00 -9.89 4.45
C PHE A 183 14.54 -9.40 4.52
N TYR A 184 13.81 -9.44 3.40
CA TYR A 184 12.44 -8.97 3.32
C TYR A 184 11.48 -9.83 4.15
N TYR A 185 11.66 -11.15 4.16
CA TYR A 185 10.90 -12.04 5.04
C TYR A 185 11.18 -11.78 6.53
N SER A 186 12.42 -11.43 6.92
CA SER A 186 12.73 -11.09 8.32
C SER A 186 12.03 -9.79 8.77
N LEU A 187 12.00 -8.77 7.91
CA LEU A 187 11.22 -7.55 8.14
C LEU A 187 9.71 -7.85 8.19
N ALA A 188 9.18 -8.56 7.21
CA ALA A 188 7.76 -8.89 7.10
C ALA A 188 7.25 -9.81 8.23
N SER A 189 8.12 -10.63 8.80
CA SER A 189 7.82 -11.44 9.99
C SER A 189 7.76 -10.60 11.28
N THR A 190 8.64 -9.59 11.39
CA THR A 190 8.85 -8.81 12.61
C THR A 190 7.93 -7.59 12.71
N PHE A 191 7.78 -6.82 11.63
CA PHE A 191 7.11 -5.52 11.62
C PHE A 191 5.73 -5.57 10.94
N PRO A 192 4.86 -4.55 11.11
CA PRO A 192 3.58 -4.48 10.41
C PRO A 192 3.75 -4.57 8.88
N VAL A 193 2.87 -5.30 8.21
CA VAL A 193 2.85 -5.45 6.75
C VAL A 193 1.50 -4.97 6.22
N ALA A 194 1.50 -4.07 5.25
CA ALA A 194 0.31 -3.62 4.56
C ALA A 194 -0.03 -4.58 3.40
N ASN A 195 -0.80 -5.63 3.68
CA ASN A 195 -1.18 -6.67 2.70
C ASN A 195 -2.33 -6.29 1.75
N ARG A 196 -2.83 -5.04 1.83
CA ARG A 196 -3.82 -4.46 0.91
C ARG A 196 -3.42 -3.04 0.51
N TRP A 197 -2.12 -2.87 0.24
CA TRP A 197 -1.53 -1.64 -0.28
C TRP A 197 -1.35 -1.77 -1.79
N PHE A 198 -1.89 -0.83 -2.55
CA PHE A 198 -1.88 -0.86 -4.02
C PHE A 198 -1.09 0.34 -4.55
N ALA A 199 -0.52 0.17 -5.74
CA ALA A 199 -0.01 1.29 -6.52
C ALA A 199 -1.14 2.34 -6.72
N SER A 200 -0.79 3.62 -6.69
CA SER A 200 -1.79 4.69 -6.86
C SER A 200 -2.40 4.70 -8.27
N VAL A 201 -1.67 4.14 -9.23
CA VAL A 201 -2.12 3.97 -10.63
C VAL A 201 -1.51 2.71 -11.25
N GLN A 202 -2.27 2.05 -12.13
CA GLN A 202 -1.83 0.89 -12.93
C GLN A 202 -0.92 1.34 -14.08
N ALA A 203 0.29 1.78 -13.75
CA ALA A 203 1.25 2.37 -14.66
C ALA A 203 2.70 2.16 -14.19
N GLN A 204 3.63 2.56 -15.03
CA GLN A 204 5.08 2.50 -14.81
C GLN A 204 5.54 3.36 -13.61
N THR A 205 6.85 3.35 -13.33
CA THR A 205 7.41 3.95 -12.11
C THR A 205 7.21 5.47 -11.98
N TYR A 206 7.38 6.29 -13.04
CA TYR A 206 7.27 7.76 -12.88
C TYR A 206 5.87 8.24 -12.49
N PRO A 207 4.75 7.76 -13.08
CA PRO A 207 3.41 8.05 -12.57
C PRO A 207 3.25 7.76 -11.07
N ASN A 208 3.72 6.60 -10.59
CA ASN A 208 3.59 6.22 -9.18
C ASN A 208 4.51 7.02 -8.25
N ARG A 209 5.73 7.38 -8.68
CA ARG A 209 6.62 8.30 -7.95
C ARG A 209 6.05 9.73 -7.90
N ARG A 210 5.46 10.22 -9.00
CA ARG A 210 4.71 11.50 -9.02
C ARG A 210 3.50 11.46 -8.05
N PHE A 211 2.80 10.32 -7.92
CA PHE A 211 1.79 10.12 -6.86
C PHE A 211 2.34 10.19 -5.43
N LEU A 212 3.50 9.60 -5.12
CA LEU A 212 4.13 9.75 -3.80
C LEU A 212 4.37 11.23 -3.46
N TYR A 213 4.90 11.99 -4.41
CA TYR A 213 5.33 13.38 -4.18
C TYR A 213 4.19 14.40 -4.22
N ALA A 214 3.17 14.19 -5.05
CA ALA A 214 2.14 15.19 -5.36
C ALA A 214 0.68 14.70 -5.17
N ALA A 215 0.48 13.47 -4.71
CA ALA A 215 -0.83 12.79 -4.68
C ALA A 215 -1.55 12.75 -6.05
N THR A 216 -0.83 12.94 -7.14
CA THR A 216 -1.33 12.87 -8.51
C THR A 216 -0.20 12.55 -9.49
N ALA A 217 -0.51 11.78 -10.53
CA ALA A 217 0.32 11.68 -11.74
C ALA A 217 -0.05 12.71 -12.82
N TYR A 218 -1.00 13.64 -12.55
CA TYR A 218 -1.49 14.70 -13.45
C TYR A 218 -1.62 14.33 -14.95
N GLY A 219 -2.12 13.11 -15.22
CA GLY A 219 -2.35 12.59 -16.57
C GLY A 219 -1.22 11.75 -17.16
N LEU A 220 -0.08 11.61 -16.47
CA LEU A 220 1.04 10.77 -16.90
C LEU A 220 0.74 9.27 -16.69
N VAL A 221 1.00 8.47 -17.74
CA VAL A 221 0.76 7.02 -17.76
C VAL A 221 2.02 6.18 -18.06
N SER A 222 3.17 6.84 -18.29
CA SER A 222 4.42 6.22 -18.73
C SER A 222 5.65 6.89 -18.09
N THR A 223 6.74 6.13 -17.97
CA THR A 223 8.06 6.64 -17.62
C THR A 223 8.67 7.32 -18.84
N VAL A 224 8.50 8.64 -18.90
CA VAL A 224 9.10 9.54 -19.90
C VAL A 224 9.93 10.58 -19.19
N THR A 225 11.09 10.93 -19.75
CA THR A 225 11.98 11.96 -19.20
C THR A 225 11.22 13.29 -19.08
N PRO A 226 11.21 13.95 -17.90
CA PRO A 226 10.60 15.27 -17.76
C PRO A 226 11.30 16.29 -18.67
N GLY A 227 10.53 17.20 -19.27
CA GLY A 227 11.11 18.40 -19.87
C GLY A 227 11.46 19.43 -18.78
N PRO A 228 12.46 20.31 -19.00
CA PRO A 228 12.78 21.42 -18.08
C PRO A 228 11.68 22.50 -18.05
N THR A 229 10.56 22.28 -18.75
CA THR A 229 9.37 23.13 -18.75
C THR A 229 8.09 22.34 -18.41
N ASP A 230 8.23 21.11 -17.88
CA ASP A 230 7.11 20.36 -17.29
C ASP A 230 6.44 21.24 -16.21
N PRO A 231 5.12 21.50 -16.29
CA PRO A 231 4.45 22.34 -15.31
C PRO A 231 4.43 21.67 -13.93
N PRO A 232 4.50 22.46 -12.84
CA PRO A 232 4.38 21.91 -11.49
C PRO A 232 2.98 21.30 -11.25
N PRO A 233 2.84 20.34 -10.32
CA PRO A 233 1.55 19.78 -9.97
C PRO A 233 0.55 20.84 -9.48
N PRO A 234 -0.74 20.75 -9.85
CA PRO A 234 -1.72 21.81 -9.61
C PRO A 234 -1.98 22.11 -8.12
N ASN A 235 -1.68 21.17 -7.22
CA ASN A 235 -1.85 21.31 -5.77
C ASN A 235 -0.53 21.42 -5.00
N GLY A 236 0.60 21.57 -5.72
CA GLY A 236 1.95 21.45 -5.18
C GLY A 236 2.33 20.00 -4.83
N THR A 237 3.41 19.87 -4.06
CA THR A 237 3.99 18.61 -3.59
C THR A 237 4.00 18.55 -2.06
N ILE A 238 4.34 17.38 -1.51
CA ILE A 238 4.62 17.22 -0.08
C ILE A 238 5.79 18.10 0.36
N PHE A 239 6.81 18.29 -0.49
CA PHE A 239 7.99 19.10 -0.21
C PHE A 239 7.64 20.59 -0.01
N ASP A 240 6.72 21.12 -0.81
CA ASP A 240 6.19 22.48 -0.62
C ASP A 240 5.51 22.65 0.74
N ARG A 241 4.85 21.59 1.25
CA ARG A 241 4.24 21.58 2.58
C ARG A 241 5.29 21.47 3.69
N LEU A 242 6.28 20.60 3.54
CA LEU A 242 7.38 20.45 4.49
C LEU A 242 8.12 21.78 4.67
N ASN A 243 8.47 22.44 3.57
CA ASN A 243 9.07 23.77 3.55
C ASN A 243 8.19 24.82 4.24
N ALA A 244 6.89 24.89 3.91
CA ALA A 244 5.97 25.87 4.46
C ALA A 244 5.79 25.77 5.99
N TYR A 245 6.06 24.61 6.58
CA TYR A 245 6.01 24.37 8.03
C TYR A 245 7.39 24.22 8.68
N GLY A 246 8.49 24.47 7.95
CA GLY A 246 9.86 24.36 8.48
C GLY A 246 10.27 22.93 8.87
N ILE A 247 9.60 21.91 8.33
CA ILE A 247 9.89 20.50 8.62
C ILE A 247 11.09 20.09 7.77
N SER A 248 12.17 19.65 8.42
CA SER A 248 13.41 19.30 7.72
C SER A 248 13.21 18.04 6.87
N TRP A 249 13.73 18.05 5.64
CA TRP A 249 13.68 16.90 4.74
C TRP A 249 14.89 16.85 3.82
N LYS A 250 15.28 15.65 3.38
CA LYS A 250 16.22 15.44 2.27
C LYS A 250 15.73 14.29 1.40
N ASN A 251 16.15 14.26 0.14
CA ASN A 251 16.07 13.10 -0.74
C ASN A 251 17.49 12.54 -0.94
N TYR A 252 17.67 11.26 -0.63
CA TYR A 252 18.94 10.56 -0.72
C TYR A 252 18.94 9.63 -1.93
N ALA A 253 19.61 10.03 -3.01
CA ALA A 253 19.62 9.33 -4.29
C ALA A 253 20.83 8.39 -4.42
N THR A 254 20.61 7.17 -4.91
CA THR A 254 21.70 6.22 -5.22
C THR A 254 22.40 6.58 -6.53
N ASP A 255 21.65 7.05 -7.52
CA ASP A 255 22.07 7.34 -8.88
C ASP A 255 21.54 8.70 -9.37
N LEU A 256 20.38 8.73 -10.04
CA LEU A 256 19.71 9.97 -10.45
C LEU A 256 18.69 10.36 -9.38
N PRO A 257 18.60 11.65 -9.00
CA PRO A 257 17.63 12.10 -8.02
C PRO A 257 16.22 12.09 -8.63
N GLU A 258 15.51 10.97 -8.48
CA GLU A 258 14.20 10.75 -9.11
C GLU A 258 13.11 11.72 -8.64
N ILE A 259 13.33 12.45 -7.54
CA ILE A 259 12.54 13.61 -7.16
C ILE A 259 12.48 14.68 -8.28
N ALA A 260 13.51 14.76 -9.13
CA ALA A 260 13.59 15.62 -10.30
C ALA A 260 12.66 15.20 -11.46
N ILE A 261 11.90 14.10 -11.34
CA ILE A 261 10.73 13.87 -12.21
C ILE A 261 9.69 14.97 -12.06
N ILE A 262 9.76 15.81 -11.02
CA ILE A 262 9.07 17.10 -10.94
C ILE A 262 10.16 18.20 -10.90
N PRO A 263 10.54 18.80 -12.04
CA PRO A 263 11.71 19.69 -12.12
C PRO A 263 11.69 20.83 -11.10
N SER A 264 10.53 21.45 -10.89
CA SER A 264 10.35 22.54 -9.91
C SER A 264 10.72 22.14 -8.48
N VAL A 265 10.65 20.86 -8.10
CA VAL A 265 11.09 20.41 -6.76
C VAL A 265 12.61 20.45 -6.66
N ALA A 266 13.32 20.00 -7.68
CA ALA A 266 14.78 20.02 -7.70
C ALA A 266 15.33 21.45 -7.82
N GLU A 267 14.71 22.28 -8.66
CA GLU A 267 15.06 23.69 -8.85
C GLU A 267 14.88 24.52 -7.57
N ASN A 268 13.78 24.32 -6.84
CA ASN A 268 13.50 25.06 -5.62
C ASN A 268 14.24 24.53 -4.38
N ASN A 269 14.75 23.30 -4.41
CA ASN A 269 15.33 22.62 -3.24
C ASN A 269 16.69 21.93 -3.50
N PRO A 270 17.66 22.58 -4.17
CA PRO A 270 18.90 21.93 -4.58
C PRO A 270 19.76 21.43 -3.41
N THR A 271 19.62 22.06 -2.23
CA THR A 271 20.33 21.67 -0.99
C THR A 271 19.74 20.44 -0.29
N ASN A 272 18.52 20.04 -0.66
CA ASN A 272 17.81 18.93 -0.04
C ASN A 272 18.03 17.62 -0.81
N ILE A 273 18.65 17.68 -1.99
CA ILE A 273 18.97 16.51 -2.82
C ILE A 273 20.44 16.16 -2.61
N THR A 274 20.71 14.93 -2.21
CA THR A 274 22.08 14.46 -1.91
C THR A 274 22.25 12.99 -2.25
N SER A 275 23.48 12.48 -2.26
CA SER A 275 23.74 11.07 -2.48
C SER A 275 23.35 10.19 -1.29
N ILE A 276 23.08 8.91 -1.55
CA ILE A 276 22.83 7.87 -0.53
C ILE A 276 24.01 7.71 0.44
N GLY A 277 25.24 8.09 0.04
CA GLY A 277 26.38 8.16 0.95
C GLY A 277 26.15 9.10 2.13
N GLN A 278 25.44 10.22 1.92
CA GLN A 278 25.10 11.17 2.98
C GLN A 278 24.03 10.62 3.93
N PHE A 279 23.16 9.71 3.48
CA PHE A 279 22.17 9.06 4.36
C PHE A 279 22.86 8.31 5.49
N TYR A 280 23.88 7.51 5.16
CA TYR A 280 24.63 6.75 6.16
C TYR A 280 25.41 7.64 7.13
N ILE A 281 25.91 8.79 6.66
CA ILE A 281 26.58 9.80 7.50
C ILE A 281 25.58 10.44 8.46
N ASP A 282 24.45 10.95 7.95
CA ASP A 282 23.41 11.60 8.74
C ASP A 282 22.78 10.63 9.76
N ALA A 283 22.56 9.37 9.36
CA ALA A 283 22.06 8.32 10.24
C ALA A 283 23.05 7.95 11.34
N ALA A 284 24.34 7.78 11.02
CA ALA A 284 25.37 7.47 12.01
C ALA A 284 25.62 8.63 13.01
N ALA A 285 25.42 9.88 12.56
CA ALA A 285 25.52 11.06 13.41
C ALA A 285 24.27 11.33 14.27
N GLY A 286 23.15 10.65 14.00
CA GLY A 286 21.86 10.97 14.63
C GLY A 286 21.27 12.30 14.16
N THR A 287 21.60 12.73 12.94
CA THR A 287 21.22 14.03 12.35
C THR A 287 20.41 13.85 11.06
N LEU A 288 19.61 12.79 10.96
CA LEU A 288 18.63 12.64 9.89
C LEU A 288 17.63 13.81 9.92
N PRO A 289 17.12 14.25 8.76
CA PRO A 289 15.98 15.16 8.71
C PRO A 289 14.71 14.45 9.20
N ASN A 290 13.63 15.22 9.45
CA ASN A 290 12.35 14.66 9.86
C ASN A 290 11.71 13.75 8.78
N VAL A 291 12.00 14.01 7.51
CA VAL A 291 11.58 13.17 6.37
C VAL A 291 12.79 12.86 5.47
N SER A 292 13.07 11.57 5.25
CA SER A 292 14.19 11.05 4.43
C SER A 292 13.70 10.18 3.28
#